data_AF-A0A2W1JTP4-F1
#
_entry.id   AF-A0A2W1JTP4-F1
#
_cell.length_a   1.000
_cell.length_b   1.000
_cell.length_c   1.000
_cell.angle_alpha   90.00
_cell.angle_beta   90.00
_cell.angle_gamma   90.00
#
_symmetry.space_group_name_H-M   'P 1'
#
loop_
_entity.id
_entity.type
_entity.pdbx_description
1 polymer ?
#
loop_
_entity_poly.entity_id
_entity_poly.type
_entity_poly.pdbx_seq_one_letter_code
_entity_poly.pdbx_strand_id
1 'polypeptide(L)'
;MKYSKDDILQMLISQYQFQIEFDPVVVKGMDFDFESSIFEWIDACDLVDPITLAKIYHKEFRIDRPLSELESILKDENNRTVSDFCEYISKHAKRENIEPIKLLGQNCQTASIFRTLKQNLTEKGADTTELKPSSEIKPFFLKYGSILIDEVNRIAPGTISEFEYKSHKFSRIGRNIMFIGFFAMIGIWWVWNFNWWLISPIILGIIIFQTGDRKQPEKLNLGGFQNFRELIFGMENKLKKAST
;
A
#
# COMPACT_ATOMS: atom_id res chain seq x y z
N MET A 1 20.37 7.47 8.60
CA MET A 1 20.56 6.05 8.25
C MET A 1 20.34 5.88 6.74
N LYS A 2 20.86 4.82 6.12
CA LYS A 2 20.53 4.46 4.72
C LYS A 2 19.62 3.23 4.74
N TYR A 3 18.80 3.07 3.73
CA TYR A 3 18.10 1.80 3.51
C TYR A 3 19.11 0.78 2.99
N SER A 4 18.99 -0.49 3.37
CA SER A 4 19.68 -1.58 2.67
C SER A 4 18.98 -1.91 1.35
N LYS A 5 19.59 -2.76 0.49
CA LYS A 5 18.88 -3.28 -0.70
C LYS A 5 17.66 -4.11 -0.29
N ASP A 6 17.81 -4.94 0.75
CA ASP A 6 16.73 -5.76 1.30
C ASP A 6 15.58 -4.93 1.85
N ASP A 7 15.87 -3.80 2.51
CA ASP A 7 14.86 -2.85 2.96
C ASP A 7 13.98 -2.41 1.78
N ILE A 8 14.60 -1.99 0.66
CA ILE A 8 13.86 -1.52 -0.52
C ILE A 8 13.05 -2.65 -1.15
N LEU A 9 13.62 -3.84 -1.33
CA LEU A 9 12.89 -4.99 -1.87
C LEU A 9 11.67 -5.33 -0.98
N GLN A 10 11.83 -5.31 0.34
CA GLN A 10 10.72 -5.56 1.26
C GLN A 10 9.64 -4.48 1.19
N MET A 11 9.98 -3.22 0.92
CA MET A 11 8.99 -2.18 0.64
C MET A 11 8.19 -2.49 -0.62
N LEU A 12 8.87 -2.90 -1.70
CA LEU A 12 8.21 -3.27 -2.97
C LEU A 12 7.27 -4.47 -2.79
N ILE A 13 7.74 -5.53 -2.13
CA ILE A 13 6.92 -6.72 -1.86
C ILE A 13 5.72 -6.35 -0.98
N SER A 14 5.92 -5.57 0.09
CA SER A 14 4.83 -5.18 0.98
C SER A 14 3.79 -4.31 0.25
N GLN A 15 4.24 -3.45 -0.67
CA GLN A 15 3.35 -2.66 -1.53
C GLN A 15 2.57 -3.53 -2.51
N TYR A 16 3.22 -4.51 -3.14
CA TYR A 16 2.56 -5.48 -4.02
C TYR A 16 1.50 -6.30 -3.26
N GLN A 17 1.84 -6.81 -2.07
CA GLN A 17 0.91 -7.56 -1.22
C GLN A 17 -0.30 -6.72 -0.77
N PHE A 18 -0.11 -5.42 -0.56
CA PHE A 18 -1.23 -4.50 -0.35
C PHE A 18 -2.05 -4.35 -1.64
N GLN A 19 -1.40 -4.08 -2.77
CA GLN A 19 -2.02 -3.84 -4.05
C GLN A 19 -2.88 -5.01 -4.55
N ILE A 20 -2.44 -6.26 -4.43
CA ILE A 20 -3.23 -7.44 -4.86
C ILE A 20 -4.60 -7.53 -4.17
N GLU A 21 -4.76 -6.92 -2.99
CA GLU A 21 -6.00 -6.98 -2.22
C GLU A 21 -6.97 -5.84 -2.56
N PHE A 22 -6.47 -4.73 -3.11
CA PHE A 22 -7.26 -3.49 -3.33
C PHE A 22 -7.33 -3.04 -4.79
N ASP A 23 -6.38 -3.43 -5.62
CA ASP A 23 -6.29 -3.07 -7.03
C ASP A 23 -6.71 -4.26 -7.91
N PRO A 24 -7.81 -4.14 -8.68
CA PRO A 24 -8.28 -5.23 -9.53
C PRO A 24 -7.42 -5.48 -10.78
N VAL A 25 -6.48 -4.59 -11.12
CA VAL A 25 -5.64 -4.73 -12.32
C VAL A 25 -4.31 -5.43 -11.99
N VAL A 26 -3.91 -5.41 -10.72
CA VAL A 26 -2.71 -6.09 -10.22
C VAL A 26 -2.89 -7.61 -10.31
N VAL A 27 -1.91 -8.28 -10.90
CA VAL A 27 -1.97 -9.72 -11.15
C VAL A 27 -1.59 -10.47 -9.88
N LYS A 28 -2.52 -11.30 -9.37
CA LYS A 28 -2.28 -12.12 -8.18
C LYS A 28 -1.38 -13.31 -8.47
N GLY A 29 -0.49 -13.62 -7.52
CA GLY A 29 0.36 -14.81 -7.56
C GLY A 29 1.60 -14.66 -8.46
N MET A 30 1.94 -13.42 -8.83
CA MET A 30 3.26 -13.12 -9.37
C MET A 30 4.18 -12.78 -8.21
N ASP A 31 5.37 -13.35 -8.22
CA ASP A 31 6.42 -13.04 -7.27
C ASP A 31 7.60 -12.44 -8.05
N PHE A 32 8.29 -11.49 -7.43
CA PHE A 32 9.52 -10.93 -7.96
C PHE A 32 10.56 -10.83 -6.85
N ASP A 33 11.82 -10.95 -7.24
CA ASP A 33 12.98 -10.85 -6.36
C ASP A 33 14.03 -9.92 -6.96
N PHE A 34 15.27 -9.97 -6.47
CA PHE A 34 16.35 -9.13 -6.96
C PHE A 34 16.73 -9.39 -8.42
N GLU A 35 16.60 -10.64 -8.89
CA GLU A 35 17.02 -11.07 -10.22
C GLU A 35 15.93 -10.83 -11.27
N SER A 36 14.67 -10.66 -10.82
CA SER A 36 13.58 -10.25 -11.69
C SER A 36 13.93 -8.96 -12.44
N SER A 37 13.55 -8.92 -13.71
CA SER A 37 13.61 -7.71 -14.53
C SER A 37 12.68 -6.64 -13.97
N ILE A 38 12.99 -5.37 -14.26
CA ILE A 38 12.09 -4.26 -13.93
C ILE A 38 10.74 -4.43 -14.64
N PHE A 39 10.73 -4.99 -15.86
CA PHE A 39 9.50 -5.31 -16.58
C PHE A 39 8.60 -6.27 -15.80
N GLU A 40 9.13 -7.40 -15.31
CA GLU A 40 8.36 -8.38 -14.52
C GLU A 40 7.78 -7.76 -13.25
N TRP A 41 8.55 -6.90 -12.57
CA TRP A 41 8.05 -6.16 -11.41
C TRP A 41 6.94 -5.17 -11.79
N ILE A 42 7.10 -4.39 -12.85
CA ILE A 42 6.09 -3.43 -13.31
C ILE A 42 4.81 -4.15 -13.79
N ASP A 43 4.95 -5.26 -14.50
CA ASP A 43 3.84 -6.13 -14.93
C ASP A 43 3.05 -6.67 -13.73
N ALA A 44 3.74 -7.03 -12.63
CA ALA A 44 3.09 -7.41 -11.39
C ALA A 44 2.30 -6.28 -10.73
N CYS A 45 2.72 -5.03 -10.89
CA CYS A 45 2.22 -3.86 -10.16
C CYS A 45 1.38 -2.89 -11.01
N ASP A 46 0.52 -3.39 -11.91
CA ASP A 46 -0.43 -2.59 -12.73
C ASP A 46 0.21 -1.83 -13.91
N LEU A 47 1.35 -2.30 -14.43
CA LEU A 47 1.97 -1.75 -15.66
C LEU A 47 2.13 -0.22 -15.65
N VAL A 48 2.39 0.36 -14.48
CA VAL A 48 2.58 1.81 -14.33
C VAL A 48 3.77 2.26 -15.17
N ASP A 49 3.55 3.31 -15.97
CA ASP A 49 4.58 3.91 -16.83
C ASP A 49 5.90 4.15 -16.05
N PRO A 50 7.06 3.67 -16.56
CA PRO A 50 8.35 3.85 -15.92
C PRO A 50 8.71 5.30 -15.55
N ILE A 51 8.28 6.29 -16.36
CA ILE A 51 8.55 7.71 -16.08
C ILE A 51 7.75 8.18 -14.87
N THR A 52 6.48 7.80 -14.79
CA THR A 52 5.61 8.10 -13.66
C THR A 52 6.12 7.42 -12.39
N LEU A 53 6.53 6.15 -12.49
CA LEU A 53 7.12 5.41 -11.37
C LEU A 53 8.41 6.09 -10.86
N ALA A 54 9.27 6.55 -11.78
CA ALA A 54 10.47 7.31 -11.43
C ALA A 54 10.13 8.59 -10.65
N LYS A 55 9.13 9.36 -11.11
CA LYS A 55 8.71 10.60 -10.44
C LYS A 55 8.17 10.33 -9.04
N ILE A 56 7.38 9.28 -8.87
CA ILE A 56 6.80 8.88 -7.57
C ILE A 56 7.94 8.56 -6.61
N TYR A 57 8.79 7.59 -6.94
CA TYR A 57 9.86 7.17 -6.03
C TYR A 57 10.91 8.24 -5.80
N HIS A 58 11.25 9.04 -6.81
CA HIS A 58 12.16 10.18 -6.65
C HIS A 58 11.67 11.17 -5.59
N LYS A 59 10.37 11.50 -5.65
CA LYS A 59 9.72 12.40 -4.70
C LYS A 59 9.60 11.76 -3.32
N GLU A 60 9.13 10.51 -3.24
CA GLU A 60 8.88 9.81 -1.97
C GLU A 60 10.17 9.57 -1.17
N PHE A 61 11.24 9.17 -1.84
CA PHE A 61 12.55 8.97 -1.22
C PHE A 61 13.37 10.27 -1.09
N ARG A 62 12.84 11.41 -1.57
CA ARG A 62 13.50 12.73 -1.55
C ARG A 62 14.92 12.65 -2.11
N ILE A 63 15.06 12.03 -3.28
CA ILE A 63 16.35 11.76 -3.90
C ILE A 63 17.00 13.09 -4.34
N ASP A 64 18.24 13.33 -3.91
CA ASP A 64 19.02 14.54 -4.20
C ASP A 64 19.83 14.46 -5.52
N ARG A 65 19.39 13.58 -6.42
CA ARG A 65 19.99 13.32 -7.75
C ARG A 65 19.03 13.73 -8.87
N PRO A 66 19.51 13.95 -10.10
CA PRO A 66 18.63 14.19 -11.24
C PRO A 66 17.61 13.07 -11.43
N LEU A 67 16.33 13.42 -11.66
CA LEU A 67 15.26 12.45 -11.95
C LEU A 67 15.61 11.53 -13.13
N SER A 68 16.32 12.05 -14.13
CA SER A 68 16.76 11.31 -15.31
C SER A 68 17.66 10.10 -15.00
N GLU A 69 18.38 10.11 -13.86
CA GLU A 69 19.16 8.94 -13.43
C GLU A 69 18.24 7.78 -13.03
N LEU A 70 17.11 8.05 -12.36
CA LEU A 70 16.15 7.01 -12.00
C LEU A 70 15.29 6.60 -13.20
N GLU A 71 14.90 7.56 -14.04
CA GLU A 71 14.17 7.26 -15.27
C GLU A 71 14.95 6.34 -16.20
N SER A 72 16.28 6.50 -16.32
CA SER A 72 17.08 5.65 -17.20
C SER A 72 17.14 4.20 -16.71
N ILE A 73 17.15 3.98 -15.39
CA ILE A 73 17.06 2.65 -14.80
C ILE A 73 15.71 2.02 -15.12
N LEU A 74 14.61 2.73 -14.83
CA LEU A 74 13.26 2.19 -14.99
C LEU A 74 12.84 2.03 -16.46
N LYS A 75 13.33 2.86 -17.38
CA LYS A 75 13.06 2.74 -18.83
C LYS A 75 13.74 1.54 -19.48
N ASP A 76 14.85 1.09 -18.92
CA ASP A 76 15.61 -0.06 -19.44
C ASP A 76 15.07 -1.38 -18.87
N GLU A 77 13.74 -1.52 -18.90
CA GLU A 77 12.97 -2.47 -18.11
C GLU A 77 13.30 -3.95 -18.37
N ASN A 78 13.81 -4.25 -19.57
CA ASN A 78 14.16 -5.61 -20.01
C ASN A 78 15.62 -5.99 -19.73
N ASN A 79 16.51 -5.00 -19.52
CA ASN A 79 17.95 -5.26 -19.30
C ASN A 79 18.39 -4.96 -17.85
N ARG A 80 17.57 -4.20 -17.10
CA ARG A 80 17.80 -3.88 -15.70
C ARG A 80 16.91 -4.73 -14.79
N THR A 81 17.42 -4.94 -13.59
CA THR A 81 16.80 -5.79 -12.58
C THR A 81 16.23 -4.96 -11.44
N VAL A 82 15.36 -5.58 -10.63
CA VAL A 82 14.90 -5.01 -9.35
C VAL A 82 16.11 -4.70 -8.45
N SER A 83 17.16 -5.52 -8.50
CA SER A 83 18.43 -5.27 -7.80
C SER A 83 19.08 -3.93 -8.16
N ASP A 84 19.09 -3.54 -9.45
CA ASP A 84 19.60 -2.23 -9.89
C ASP A 84 18.80 -1.08 -9.27
N PHE A 85 17.47 -1.19 -9.27
CA PHE A 85 16.58 -0.20 -8.65
C PHE A 85 16.83 -0.12 -7.13
N CYS A 86 16.83 -1.25 -6.42
CA CYS A 86 17.06 -1.32 -4.99
C CYS A 86 18.42 -0.71 -4.60
N GLU A 87 19.45 -0.96 -5.39
CA GLU A 87 20.79 -0.40 -5.17
C GLU A 87 20.83 1.11 -5.35
N TYR A 88 20.20 1.62 -6.42
CA TYR A 88 20.10 3.05 -6.65
C TYR A 88 19.37 3.76 -5.50
N ILE A 89 18.20 3.25 -5.09
CA ILE A 89 17.44 3.82 -3.99
C ILE A 89 18.23 3.72 -2.68
N SER A 90 18.80 2.56 -2.34
CA SER A 90 19.62 2.37 -1.13
C SER A 90 20.77 3.37 -1.04
N LYS A 91 21.47 3.60 -2.16
CA LYS A 91 22.59 4.54 -2.24
C LYS A 91 22.16 5.99 -2.06
N HIS A 92 21.04 6.41 -2.63
CA HIS A 92 20.69 7.83 -2.71
C HIS A 92 19.62 8.26 -1.70
N ALA A 93 18.64 7.42 -1.39
CA ALA A 93 17.63 7.71 -0.39
C ALA A 93 18.23 7.82 1.02
N LYS A 94 17.57 8.58 1.89
CA LYS A 94 17.91 8.66 3.32
C LYS A 94 16.75 8.09 4.13
N ARG A 95 17.06 7.19 5.06
CA ARG A 95 16.12 6.68 6.05
C ARG A 95 16.16 7.57 7.27
N GLU A 96 14.98 7.97 7.73
CA GLU A 96 14.81 8.72 8.96
C GLU A 96 15.40 7.92 10.11
N ASN A 97 16.22 8.58 10.93
CA ASN A 97 16.81 7.94 12.10
C ASN A 97 15.92 8.23 13.31
N ILE A 98 15.25 7.19 13.82
CA ILE A 98 14.34 7.31 14.96
C ILE A 98 15.09 6.95 16.23
N GLU A 99 15.63 7.96 16.89
CA GLU A 99 16.34 7.80 18.16
C GLU A 99 15.36 7.53 19.32
N PRO A 100 15.74 6.70 20.32
CA PRO A 100 14.93 6.47 21.50
C PRO A 100 14.66 7.79 22.25
N ILE A 101 13.42 8.00 22.70
CA ILE A 101 13.09 9.12 23.58
C ILE A 101 13.09 8.70 25.05
N LYS A 102 13.42 9.61 25.96
CA LYS A 102 13.29 9.35 27.40
C LYS A 102 11.84 9.49 27.85
N LEU A 103 11.30 8.42 28.42
CA LEU A 103 10.03 8.40 29.13
C LEU A 103 10.25 7.85 30.53
N LEU A 104 9.84 8.60 31.55
CA LEU A 104 10.00 8.23 32.97
C LEU A 104 11.43 7.79 33.32
N GLY A 105 12.43 8.47 32.74
CA GLY A 105 13.86 8.19 32.96
C GLY A 105 14.45 7.05 32.12
N GLN A 106 13.65 6.31 31.36
CA GLN A 106 14.12 5.19 30.52
C GLN A 106 14.08 5.55 29.04
N ASN A 107 15.06 5.08 28.26
CA ASN A 107 15.05 5.19 26.81
C ASN A 107 13.99 4.23 26.24
N CYS A 108 13.04 4.76 25.46
CA CYS A 108 11.90 4.03 24.95
C CYS A 108 11.81 4.17 23.42
N GLN A 109 12.24 3.13 22.70
CA GLN A 109 12.23 3.10 21.23
C GLN A 109 10.81 2.99 20.67
N THR A 110 9.95 2.19 21.29
CA THR A 110 8.55 2.06 20.83
C THR A 110 7.80 3.38 20.91
N ALA A 111 8.08 4.21 21.92
CA ALA A 111 7.48 5.52 22.02
C ALA A 111 7.98 6.52 20.97
N SER A 112 9.27 6.47 20.60
CA SER A 112 9.79 7.30 19.50
C SER A 112 9.20 6.86 18.16
N ILE A 113 9.14 5.56 17.88
CA ILE A 113 8.50 5.02 16.66
C ILE A 113 7.02 5.45 16.59
N PHE A 114 6.26 5.29 17.68
CA PHE A 114 4.84 5.68 17.69
C PHE A 114 4.66 7.18 17.44
N ARG A 115 5.52 8.01 18.05
CA ARG A 115 5.49 9.46 17.87
C ARG A 115 5.80 9.85 16.42
N THR A 116 6.84 9.29 15.83
CA THR A 116 7.22 9.54 14.43
C THR A 116 6.14 9.07 13.47
N LEU A 117 5.63 7.84 13.63
CA LEU A 117 4.54 7.32 12.80
C LEU A 117 3.31 8.23 12.88
N LYS A 118 2.86 8.58 14.10
CA LYS A 118 1.72 9.48 14.31
C LYS A 118 1.93 10.85 13.65
N GLN A 119 3.13 11.41 13.76
CA GLN A 119 3.48 12.68 13.13
C GLN A 119 3.38 12.59 11.60
N ASN A 120 4.04 11.61 10.99
CA ASN A 120 4.06 11.46 9.53
C ASN A 120 2.66 11.19 8.95
N LEU A 121 1.85 10.37 9.64
CA LEU A 121 0.45 10.13 9.29
C LEU A 121 -0.35 11.44 9.29
N THR A 122 -0.13 12.31 10.29
CA THR A 122 -0.79 13.62 10.39
C THR A 122 -0.36 14.56 9.29
N GLU A 123 0.94 14.63 9.00
CA GLU A 123 1.49 15.45 7.91
C GLU A 123 0.95 15.03 6.54
N LYS A 124 0.62 13.73 6.36
CA LYS A 124 -0.04 13.19 5.16
C LYS A 124 -1.57 13.30 5.16
N GLY A 125 -2.16 13.96 6.16
CA GLY A 125 -3.59 14.27 6.21
C GLY A 125 -4.47 13.21 6.88
N ALA A 126 -3.88 12.21 7.55
CA ALA A 126 -4.65 11.30 8.38
C ALA A 126 -5.03 11.98 9.71
N ASP A 127 -6.27 11.76 10.16
CA ASP A 127 -6.70 12.22 11.49
C ASP A 127 -6.15 11.29 12.57
N THR A 128 -5.20 11.79 13.35
CA THR A 128 -4.56 11.04 14.43
C THR A 128 -4.87 11.58 15.83
N THR A 129 -5.82 12.52 15.95
CA THR A 129 -6.13 13.22 17.22
C THR A 129 -6.32 12.23 18.38
N GLU A 130 -7.20 11.25 18.20
CA GLU A 130 -7.52 10.21 19.18
C GLU A 130 -6.64 8.95 19.07
N LEU A 131 -5.62 8.95 18.19
CA LEU A 131 -4.78 7.79 17.98
C LEU A 131 -3.85 7.55 19.18
N LYS A 132 -3.98 6.36 19.79
CA LYS A 132 -3.23 5.88 20.94
C LYS A 132 -2.62 4.51 20.62
N PRO A 133 -1.57 4.06 21.34
CA PRO A 133 -1.02 2.72 21.12
C PRO A 133 -2.05 1.59 21.29
N SER A 134 -3.05 1.77 22.16
CA SER A 134 -4.13 0.79 22.35
C SER A 134 -5.25 0.87 21.31
N SER A 135 -5.21 1.86 20.40
CA SER A 135 -6.22 1.97 19.35
C SER A 135 -6.16 0.76 18.42
N GLU A 136 -7.33 0.23 18.07
CA GLU A 136 -7.45 -0.82 17.06
C GLU A 136 -6.95 -0.31 15.70
N ILE A 137 -6.21 -1.14 14.96
CA ILE A 137 -5.67 -0.74 13.65
C ILE A 137 -6.77 -0.72 12.60
N LYS A 138 -7.71 -1.68 12.64
CA LYS A 138 -8.68 -1.90 11.57
C LYS A 138 -9.51 -0.66 11.20
N PRO A 139 -10.12 0.08 12.15
CA PRO A 139 -10.90 1.27 11.79
C PRO A 139 -10.02 2.36 11.15
N PHE A 140 -8.79 2.53 11.61
CA PHE A 140 -7.85 3.49 11.03
C PHE A 140 -7.42 3.06 9.63
N PHE A 141 -7.08 1.79 9.45
CA PHE A 141 -6.66 1.23 8.16
C PHE A 141 -7.77 1.33 7.10
N LEU A 142 -9.03 1.08 7.45
CA LEU A 142 -10.14 1.23 6.49
C LEU A 142 -10.30 2.66 5.95
N LYS A 143 -9.84 3.67 6.71
CA LYS A 143 -9.93 5.08 6.31
C LYS A 143 -8.63 5.60 5.68
N TYR A 144 -7.48 5.14 6.16
CA TYR A 144 -6.16 5.67 5.84
C TYR A 144 -5.14 4.59 5.46
N GLY A 145 -5.60 3.45 4.92
CA GLY A 145 -4.80 2.25 4.70
C GLY A 145 -3.54 2.48 3.87
N SER A 146 -3.66 3.15 2.71
CA SER A 146 -2.49 3.41 1.85
C SER A 146 -1.44 4.26 2.57
N ILE A 147 -1.87 5.31 3.30
CA ILE A 147 -0.98 6.18 4.06
C ILE A 147 -0.30 5.41 5.20
N LEU A 148 -1.04 4.54 5.89
CA LEU A 148 -0.49 3.72 6.96
C LEU A 148 0.58 2.76 6.45
N ILE A 149 0.30 2.05 5.36
CA ILE A 149 1.23 1.06 4.81
C ILE A 149 2.49 1.72 4.27
N ASP A 150 2.33 2.83 3.54
CA ASP A 150 3.46 3.60 3.05
C ASP A 150 4.36 4.10 4.20
N GLU A 151 3.80 4.69 5.26
CA GLU A 151 4.60 5.16 6.39
C GLU A 151 5.25 4.03 7.19
N VAL A 152 4.55 2.92 7.40
CA VAL A 152 5.14 1.75 8.07
C VAL A 152 6.28 1.18 7.23
N ASN A 153 6.11 1.08 5.91
CA ASN A 153 7.15 0.59 5.00
C ASN A 153 8.36 1.52 4.97
N ARG A 154 8.17 2.85 4.99
CA ARG A 154 9.27 3.82 5.05
C ARG A 154 10.05 3.76 6.37
N ILE A 155 9.35 3.60 7.50
CA ILE A 155 10.00 3.56 8.81
C ILE A 155 10.65 2.21 9.07
N ALA A 156 9.94 1.11 8.83
CA ALA A 156 10.33 -0.25 9.16
C ALA A 156 9.88 -1.23 8.05
N PRO A 157 10.64 -1.30 6.94
CA PRO A 157 10.34 -2.17 5.81
C PRO A 157 10.02 -3.62 6.20
N GLY A 158 9.00 -4.19 5.53
CA GLY A 158 8.59 -5.58 5.73
C GLY A 158 7.97 -5.86 7.10
N THR A 159 7.51 -4.84 7.83
CA THR A 159 6.74 -5.05 9.08
C THR A 159 5.37 -5.65 8.80
N ILE A 160 4.66 -5.13 7.80
CA ILE A 160 3.36 -5.65 7.36
C ILE A 160 3.59 -6.31 6.00
N SER A 161 3.91 -7.60 6.01
CA SER A 161 4.22 -8.39 4.82
C SER A 161 3.06 -9.28 4.35
N GLU A 162 2.02 -9.42 5.18
CA GLU A 162 0.85 -10.26 4.87
C GLU A 162 -0.42 -9.45 4.96
N PHE A 163 -1.23 -9.52 3.91
CA PHE A 163 -2.50 -8.82 3.80
C PHE A 163 -3.58 -9.81 3.39
N GLU A 164 -4.69 -9.80 4.12
CA GLU A 164 -5.91 -10.45 3.66
C GLU A 164 -7.07 -9.47 3.77
N TYR A 165 -7.74 -9.20 2.67
CA TYR A 165 -8.93 -8.38 2.65
C TYR A 165 -10.07 -9.10 1.95
N LYS A 166 -11.22 -9.16 2.62
CA LYS A 166 -12.45 -9.65 2.02
C LYS A 166 -13.59 -8.70 2.32
N SER A 167 -14.01 -7.97 1.30
CA SER A 167 -15.15 -7.05 1.40
C SER A 167 -16.43 -7.77 1.83
N HIS A 168 -17.33 -7.02 2.47
CA HIS A 168 -18.62 -7.53 2.93
C HIS A 168 -19.44 -8.11 1.77
N LYS A 169 -20.17 -9.22 2.00
CA LYS A 169 -20.99 -9.91 0.98
C LYS A 169 -21.88 -8.96 0.16
N PHE A 170 -22.52 -7.98 0.82
CA PHE A 170 -23.35 -6.98 0.13
C PHE A 170 -22.55 -6.09 -0.83
N SER A 171 -21.33 -5.68 -0.49
CA SER A 171 -20.48 -4.92 -1.42
C SER A 171 -20.23 -5.75 -2.69
N ARG A 172 -19.92 -7.04 -2.53
CA ARG A 172 -19.70 -7.97 -3.66
C ARG A 172 -20.96 -8.18 -4.50
N ILE A 173 -22.12 -8.40 -3.86
CA ILE A 173 -23.40 -8.55 -4.56
C ILE A 173 -23.76 -7.29 -5.34
N GLY A 174 -23.67 -6.12 -4.71
CA GLY A 174 -23.97 -4.84 -5.36
C GLY A 174 -23.09 -4.58 -6.58
N ARG A 175 -21.79 -4.88 -6.46
CA ARG A 175 -20.82 -4.79 -7.57
C ARG A 175 -21.18 -5.73 -8.72
N ASN A 176 -21.53 -6.98 -8.44
CA ASN A 176 -21.93 -7.95 -9.46
C ASN A 176 -23.22 -7.49 -10.18
N ILE A 177 -24.22 -7.01 -9.44
CA ILE A 177 -25.46 -6.47 -10.01
C ILE A 177 -25.15 -5.28 -10.93
N MET A 178 -24.27 -4.37 -10.49
CA MET A 178 -23.85 -3.21 -11.27
C MET A 178 -23.18 -3.62 -12.60
N PHE A 179 -22.23 -4.55 -12.56
CA PHE A 179 -21.54 -5.04 -13.77
C PHE A 179 -22.50 -5.75 -14.73
N ILE A 180 -23.33 -6.67 -14.22
CA ILE A 180 -24.31 -7.37 -15.04
C ILE A 180 -25.29 -6.38 -15.68
N GLY A 181 -25.77 -5.39 -14.91
CA GLY A 181 -26.65 -4.33 -15.41
C GLY A 181 -26.00 -3.51 -16.52
N PHE A 182 -24.72 -3.15 -16.37
CA PHE A 182 -23.98 -2.40 -17.39
C PHE A 182 -23.83 -3.18 -18.70
N PHE A 183 -23.41 -4.45 -18.65
CA PHE A 183 -23.29 -5.29 -19.86
C PHE A 183 -24.65 -5.58 -20.51
N ALA A 184 -25.70 -5.82 -19.71
CA ALA A 184 -27.05 -6.00 -20.22
C ALA A 184 -27.56 -4.73 -20.93
N MET A 185 -27.28 -3.55 -20.37
CA MET A 185 -27.63 -2.27 -21.00
C MET A 185 -26.94 -2.10 -22.36
N ILE A 186 -25.64 -2.41 -22.46
CA ILE A 186 -24.90 -2.37 -23.74
C ILE A 186 -25.51 -3.35 -24.74
N GLY A 187 -25.75 -4.60 -24.34
CA GLY A 187 -26.31 -5.64 -25.22
C GLY A 187 -27.72 -5.30 -25.72
N ILE A 188 -28.58 -4.79 -24.83
CA ILE A 188 -29.96 -4.42 -25.20
C ILE A 188 -29.98 -3.17 -26.07
N TRP A 189 -29.12 -2.18 -25.81
CA TRP A 189 -29.01 -1.01 -26.68
C TRP A 189 -28.56 -1.36 -28.10
N TRP A 190 -27.76 -2.41 -28.25
CA TRP A 190 -27.34 -2.93 -29.55
C TRP A 190 -28.46 -3.61 -30.35
N VAL A 191 -29.47 -4.15 -29.67
CA VAL A 191 -30.56 -4.94 -30.28
C VAL A 191 -31.86 -4.13 -30.39
N TRP A 192 -32.14 -3.27 -29.41
CA TRP A 192 -33.36 -2.47 -29.26
C TRP A 192 -33.03 -1.00 -28.97
N ASN A 193 -33.98 -0.09 -29.26
CA ASN A 193 -33.85 1.31 -28.86
C ASN A 193 -33.67 1.45 -27.34
N PHE A 194 -32.75 2.32 -26.95
CA PHE A 194 -32.40 2.59 -25.56
C PHE A 194 -33.63 2.93 -24.71
N ASN A 195 -33.71 2.35 -23.51
CA ASN A 195 -34.75 2.64 -22.53
C ASN A 195 -34.13 2.92 -21.15
N TRP A 196 -34.54 4.02 -20.53
CA TRP A 196 -34.09 4.46 -19.20
C TRP A 196 -34.31 3.43 -18.09
N TRP A 197 -35.27 2.52 -18.23
CA TRP A 197 -35.47 1.42 -17.28
C TRP A 197 -34.27 0.48 -17.16
N LEU A 198 -33.39 0.42 -18.18
CA LEU A 198 -32.16 -0.38 -18.16
C LEU A 198 -31.13 0.10 -17.12
N ILE A 199 -31.29 1.32 -16.59
CA ILE A 199 -30.40 1.89 -15.57
C ILE A 199 -30.78 1.41 -14.15
N SER A 200 -32.03 0.97 -13.94
CA SER A 200 -32.53 0.51 -12.64
C SER A 200 -31.63 -0.53 -11.92
N PRO A 201 -31.18 -1.62 -12.57
CA PRO A 201 -30.27 -2.57 -11.92
C PRO A 201 -28.93 -1.95 -11.55
N ILE A 202 -28.41 -1.00 -12.34
CA ILE A 202 -27.15 -0.30 -12.04
C ILE A 202 -27.31 0.53 -10.76
N ILE A 203 -28.39 1.31 -10.65
CA ILE A 203 -28.70 2.13 -9.45
C ILE A 203 -28.87 1.23 -8.23
N LEU A 204 -29.63 0.15 -8.35
CA LEU A 204 -29.83 -0.81 -7.26
C LEU A 204 -28.50 -1.43 -6.82
N GLY A 205 -27.64 -1.80 -7.78
CA GLY A 205 -26.30 -2.30 -7.54
C GLY A 205 -25.43 -1.30 -6.76
N ILE A 206 -25.45 -0.01 -7.14
CA ILE A 206 -24.73 1.07 -6.44
C ILE A 206 -25.20 1.20 -4.99
N ILE A 207 -26.51 1.21 -4.74
CA ILE A 207 -27.07 1.35 -3.38
C ILE A 207 -26.65 0.16 -2.49
N ILE A 208 -26.76 -1.06 -3.02
CA ILE A 208 -26.35 -2.27 -2.29
C ILE A 208 -24.84 -2.27 -2.06
N PHE A 209 -24.04 -1.85 -3.04
CA PHE A 209 -22.60 -1.72 -2.93
C PHE A 209 -22.21 -0.75 -1.80
N GLN A 210 -22.71 0.49 -1.83
CA GLN A 210 -22.42 1.50 -0.82
C GLN A 210 -22.87 1.08 0.58
N THR A 211 -24.01 0.40 0.68
CA THR A 211 -24.49 -0.13 1.96
C THR A 211 -23.58 -1.24 2.49
N GLY A 212 -23.08 -2.09 1.60
CA GLY A 212 -22.10 -3.11 1.94
C GLY A 212 -20.74 -2.55 2.33
N ASP A 213 -20.29 -1.48 1.68
CA ASP A 213 -18.98 -0.86 1.90
C ASP A 213 -18.90 -0.12 3.25
N ARG A 214 -20.04 0.37 3.74
CA ARG A 214 -20.17 0.93 5.09
C ARG A 214 -20.13 -0.13 6.21
N LYS A 215 -20.26 -1.41 5.88
CA LYS A 215 -20.18 -2.50 6.86
C LYS A 215 -18.74 -2.97 6.99
N GLN A 216 -18.41 -3.55 8.15
CA GLN A 216 -17.09 -4.14 8.33
C GLN A 216 -16.83 -5.25 7.30
N PRO A 217 -15.58 -5.36 6.79
CA PRO A 217 -15.21 -6.44 5.90
C PRO A 217 -15.37 -7.81 6.58
N GLU A 218 -15.61 -8.85 5.78
CA GLU A 218 -15.65 -10.24 6.27
C GLU A 218 -14.30 -10.70 6.81
N LYS A 219 -13.21 -10.21 6.20
CA LYS A 219 -11.84 -10.44 6.64
C LYS A 219 -11.01 -9.19 6.46
N LEU A 220 -10.20 -8.89 7.46
CA LEU A 220 -9.14 -7.89 7.41
C LEU A 220 -8.01 -8.37 8.33
N ASN A 221 -6.94 -8.87 7.72
CA ASN A 221 -5.69 -9.23 8.38
C ASN A 221 -4.58 -8.29 7.90
N LEU A 222 -3.83 -7.74 8.84
CA LEU A 222 -2.74 -6.79 8.62
C LEU A 222 -1.50 -7.34 9.33
N GLY A 223 -0.93 -8.43 8.83
CA GLY A 223 0.20 -9.13 9.47
C GLY A 223 -0.06 -9.61 10.90
N GLY A 224 -1.32 -9.86 11.26
CA GLY A 224 -1.72 -10.31 12.60
C GLY A 224 -1.87 -9.20 13.66
N PHE A 225 -1.58 -7.93 13.33
CA PHE A 225 -1.63 -6.84 14.30
C PHE A 225 -3.07 -6.40 14.61
N GLN A 226 -3.44 -6.40 15.89
CA GLN A 226 -4.77 -5.97 16.35
C GLN A 226 -4.84 -4.48 16.66
N ASN A 227 -3.77 -3.95 17.26
CA ASN A 227 -3.68 -2.56 17.73
C ASN A 227 -2.31 -1.95 17.42
N PHE A 228 -2.21 -0.63 17.48
CA PHE A 228 -0.99 0.10 17.13
C PHE A 228 0.21 -0.31 17.99
N ARG A 229 0.02 -0.71 19.25
CA ARG A 229 1.11 -1.16 20.12
C ARG A 229 1.79 -2.40 19.54
N GLU A 230 1.02 -3.39 19.08
CA GLU A 230 1.56 -4.60 18.45
C GLU A 230 2.31 -4.28 17.16
N LEU A 231 1.74 -3.41 16.32
CA LEU A 231 2.41 -2.93 15.10
C LEU A 231 3.75 -2.26 15.43
N ILE A 232 3.78 -1.38 16.42
CA ILE A 232 4.99 -0.65 16.85
C ILE A 232 6.06 -1.61 17.38
N PHE A 233 5.68 -2.66 18.11
CA PHE A 233 6.61 -3.71 18.51
C PHE A 233 7.16 -4.48 17.29
N GLY A 234 6.31 -4.77 16.30
CA GLY A 234 6.74 -5.34 15.02
C GLY A 234 7.77 -4.46 14.31
N MET A 235 7.51 -3.16 14.23
CA MET A 235 8.42 -2.17 13.65
C MET A 235 9.75 -2.09 14.40
N GLU A 236 9.72 -2.08 15.74
CA GLU A 236 10.94 -2.08 16.56
C GLU A 236 11.81 -3.31 16.30
N ASN A 237 11.20 -4.50 16.20
CA ASN A 237 11.91 -5.73 15.92
C ASN A 237 12.59 -5.71 14.53
N LYS A 238 11.94 -5.11 13.52
CA LYS A 238 12.52 -4.95 12.19
C LYS A 238 13.68 -3.96 12.19
N LEU A 239 13.54 -2.82 12.88
CA LEU A 239 14.60 -1.83 13.04
C LEU A 239 15.85 -2.41 13.73
N LYS A 240 15.66 -3.23 14.78
CA LYS A 240 16.78 -3.90 15.47
C LYS A 240 17.53 -4.87 14.56
N LYS A 241 16.81 -5.68 13.78
CA LYS A 241 17.42 -6.61 12.80
C LYS A 241 18.22 -5.89 11.72
N ALA A 242 17.78 -4.72 11.27
CA ALA A 242 18.48 -3.93 10.27
C ALA A 242 19.75 -3.23 10.81
N SER A 243 19.91 -3.15 12.14
CA SER A 243 21.06 -2.49 12.79
C SER A 243 22.19 -3.45 13.17
N THR A 244 21.97 -4.76 13.01
CA THR A 244 22.93 -5.86 13.24
C THR A 244 23.47 -6.38 11.93
#